data_AF-A0A8S0VS40-F1
#
_entry.id   AF-A0A8S0VS40-F1
#
_cell.length_a   1.000
_cell.length_b   1.000
_cell.length_c   1.000
_cell.angle_alpha   90.00
_cell.angle_beta   90.00
_cell.angle_gamma   90.00
#
_symmetry.space_group_name_H-M   'P 1'
#
loop_
_entity.id
_entity.type
_entity.pdbx_description
1 polymer ?
#
loop_
_entity_poly.entity_id
_entity_poly.type
_entity_poly.pdbx_seq_one_letter_code
_entity_poly.pdbx_strand_id
1 'polypeptide(L)'
;MSCVHASQSSTGHPHTDCNAFINHNSGCGITEWSRASYGPFFDVQGGGVFAMKWDENDISVWSFYRAAVPRDIVDGTPNPSEWGIPSARLHSSQCDIGKYFANHSIIFDITFWDWAGNSYATSGCPGTCEERLMDPKNFENASWSINSLKVYRKQLVAGDISPVSAAAPSAVLNLSGGVALLATFLGALAL
;
A
#
# COMPACT_ATOMS: atom_id res chain seq x y z
N MET A 1 10.23 2.68 -19.07
CA MET A 1 10.32 2.85 -17.60
C MET A 1 10.17 1.49 -16.94
N SER A 2 11.25 0.88 -16.44
CA SER A 2 11.15 -0.42 -15.79
C SER A 2 10.86 -0.28 -14.30
N CYS A 3 9.72 -0.75 -13.78
CA CYS A 3 9.44 -0.75 -12.33
C CYS A 3 9.41 -2.16 -11.70
N VAL A 4 9.38 -3.20 -12.54
CA VAL A 4 9.25 -4.62 -12.14
C VAL A 4 10.59 -5.33 -12.27
N HIS A 5 10.99 -6.06 -11.22
CA HIS A 5 12.19 -6.88 -11.29
C HIS A 5 11.97 -8.04 -12.25
N ALA A 6 12.97 -8.36 -13.08
CA ALA A 6 12.86 -9.44 -14.07
C ALA A 6 12.46 -10.80 -13.43
N SER A 7 12.86 -11.05 -12.19
CA SER A 7 12.51 -12.27 -11.44
C SER A 7 11.06 -12.35 -10.94
N GLN A 8 10.31 -11.24 -11.00
CA GLN A 8 8.88 -11.20 -10.69
C GLN A 8 8.02 -11.09 -11.95
N SER A 9 8.64 -11.04 -13.13
CA SER A 9 7.92 -10.98 -14.40
C SER A 9 7.46 -12.37 -14.84
N SER A 10 6.28 -12.46 -15.45
CA SER A 10 5.65 -13.72 -15.82
C SER A 10 6.45 -14.47 -16.90
N THR A 11 6.43 -15.80 -16.83
CA THR A 11 7.01 -16.66 -17.87
C THR A 11 6.17 -16.53 -19.14
N GLY A 12 6.69 -15.79 -20.13
CA GLY A 12 6.08 -15.74 -21.46
C GLY A 12 6.25 -14.41 -22.18
N HIS A 13 6.15 -13.28 -21.49
CA HIS A 13 6.39 -11.94 -22.06
C HIS A 13 6.81 -10.98 -20.94
N PRO A 14 8.12 -10.72 -20.74
CA PRO A 14 8.60 -9.92 -19.64
C PRO A 14 8.35 -8.43 -19.91
N HIS A 15 7.11 -7.99 -19.73
CA HIS A 15 6.79 -6.58 -19.73
C HIS A 15 7.24 -5.98 -18.40
N THR A 16 8.53 -5.63 -18.31
CA THR A 16 9.05 -4.88 -17.17
C THR A 16 8.83 -3.38 -17.33
N ASP A 17 8.56 -2.92 -18.56
CA ASP A 17 8.35 -1.51 -18.91
C ASP A 17 6.91 -1.05 -18.72
N CYS A 18 6.70 -0.13 -17.78
CA CYS A 18 5.40 0.43 -17.40
C CYS A 18 4.93 1.60 -18.29
N ASN A 19 5.68 1.97 -19.32
CA ASN A 19 5.33 3.09 -20.18
C ASN A 19 4.13 2.74 -21.09
N ALA A 20 2.99 3.36 -20.82
CA ALA A 20 1.75 3.18 -21.57
C ALA A 20 1.86 3.54 -23.08
N PHE A 21 2.79 4.41 -23.46
CA PHE A 21 2.95 4.86 -24.85
C PHE A 21 3.68 3.86 -25.75
N ILE A 22 4.15 2.75 -25.19
CA ILE A 22 4.78 1.66 -25.93
C ILE A 22 4.02 0.35 -25.68
N ASN A 23 4.28 -0.66 -26.50
CA ASN A 23 3.72 -2.00 -26.33
C ASN A 23 2.19 -2.02 -26.17
N HIS A 24 1.47 -1.18 -26.91
CA HIS A 24 0.00 -1.15 -26.91
C HIS A 24 -0.62 -0.99 -25.50
N ASN A 25 -0.04 -0.14 -24.65
CA ASN A 25 -0.51 0.10 -23.29
C ASN A 25 -0.52 -1.16 -22.39
N SER A 26 0.35 -2.15 -22.67
CA SER A 26 0.44 -3.38 -21.86
C SER A 26 0.93 -3.13 -20.43
N GLY A 27 1.63 -2.00 -20.20
CA GLY A 27 2.22 -1.68 -18.90
C GLY A 27 3.23 -2.73 -18.45
N CYS A 28 3.48 -2.79 -17.14
CA CYS A 28 4.42 -3.72 -16.53
C CYS A 28 3.71 -4.73 -15.61
N GLY A 29 3.16 -5.78 -16.23
CA GLY A 29 2.36 -6.79 -15.52
C GLY A 29 3.21 -7.79 -14.72
N ILE A 30 2.69 -8.19 -13.56
CA ILE A 30 3.14 -9.34 -12.78
C ILE A 30 1.95 -10.31 -12.68
N THR A 31 2.18 -11.58 -12.96
CA THR A 31 1.14 -12.61 -12.87
C THR A 31 1.25 -13.34 -11.54
N GLU A 32 0.18 -13.31 -10.75
CA GLU A 32 0.05 -14.15 -9.55
C GLU A 32 0.04 -15.64 -9.95
N TRP A 33 0.86 -16.45 -9.29
CA TRP A 33 1.04 -17.86 -9.63
C TRP A 33 -0.18 -18.70 -9.23
N SER A 34 -0.89 -18.30 -8.18
CA SER A 34 -2.04 -19.01 -7.68
C SER A 34 -3.25 -18.79 -8.58
N ARG A 35 -3.79 -19.88 -9.13
CA ARG A 35 -5.09 -19.86 -9.84
C ARG A 35 -6.25 -19.44 -8.94
N ALA A 36 -6.10 -19.57 -7.62
CA ALA A 36 -7.11 -19.15 -6.65
C ALA A 36 -7.15 -17.62 -6.47
N SER A 37 -6.36 -16.84 -7.22
CA SER A 37 -6.35 -15.38 -7.13
C SER A 37 -7.43 -14.70 -7.98
N TYR A 38 -8.08 -15.39 -8.92
CA TYR A 38 -9.01 -14.73 -9.85
C TYR A 38 -10.14 -15.65 -10.34
N GLY A 39 -11.29 -15.05 -10.66
CA GLY A 39 -12.41 -15.68 -11.35
C GLY A 39 -13.06 -16.83 -10.57
N PRO A 40 -13.62 -17.86 -11.26
CA PRO A 40 -14.40 -18.91 -10.61
C PRO A 40 -13.68 -19.68 -9.51
N PHE A 41 -12.35 -19.81 -9.60
CA PHE A 41 -11.53 -20.47 -8.57
C PHE A 41 -11.40 -19.62 -7.30
N PHE A 42 -11.39 -18.29 -7.42
CA PHE A 42 -11.45 -17.38 -6.28
C PHE A 42 -12.84 -17.42 -5.64
N ASP A 43 -13.90 -17.39 -6.47
CA ASP A 43 -15.28 -17.35 -6.00
C ASP A 43 -15.68 -18.61 -5.23
N VAL A 44 -15.33 -19.81 -5.75
CA VAL A 44 -15.67 -21.08 -5.10
C VAL A 44 -14.99 -21.27 -3.74
N GLN A 45 -13.90 -20.54 -3.47
CA GLN A 45 -13.22 -20.53 -2.17
C GLN A 45 -13.76 -19.45 -1.22
N GLY A 46 -14.84 -18.76 -1.60
CA GLY A 46 -15.44 -17.66 -0.82
C GLY A 46 -14.65 -16.35 -0.93
N GLY A 47 -13.90 -16.18 -2.03
CA GLY A 47 -13.09 -15.02 -2.31
C GLY A 47 -11.87 -14.89 -1.38
N GLY A 48 -11.55 -13.65 -1.02
CA GLY A 48 -10.31 -13.35 -0.32
C GLY A 48 -10.13 -11.87 -0.01
N VAL A 49 -8.88 -11.47 0.23
CA VAL A 49 -8.47 -10.08 0.44
C VAL A 49 -7.33 -9.76 -0.51
N PHE A 50 -7.48 -8.65 -1.24
CA PHE A 50 -6.38 -7.98 -1.89
C PHE A 50 -5.93 -6.81 -1.00
N ALA A 51 -4.65 -6.78 -0.66
CA ALA A 51 -4.06 -5.69 0.11
C ALA A 51 -2.97 -5.02 -0.72
N MET A 52 -3.00 -3.69 -0.79
CA MET A 52 -1.96 -2.89 -1.43
C MET A 52 -1.30 -2.00 -0.39
N LYS A 53 0.02 -2.13 -0.24
CA LYS A 53 0.86 -1.15 0.44
C LYS A 53 1.45 -0.23 -0.62
N TRP A 54 1.34 1.07 -0.40
CA TRP A 54 1.96 2.08 -1.25
C TRP A 54 2.63 3.12 -0.36
N ASP A 55 3.96 3.16 -0.44
CA ASP A 55 4.79 4.15 0.23
C ASP A 55 5.96 4.59 -0.67
N GLU A 56 6.89 5.38 -0.12
CA GLU A 56 8.05 5.90 -0.85
C GLU A 56 9.03 4.82 -1.36
N ASN A 57 8.97 3.61 -0.79
CA ASN A 57 9.89 2.52 -1.11
C ASN A 57 9.33 1.59 -2.18
N ASP A 58 8.03 1.28 -2.11
CA ASP A 58 7.39 0.39 -3.08
C ASP A 58 5.87 0.53 -3.15
N ILE A 59 5.34 0.01 -4.25
CA ILE A 59 3.95 -0.43 -4.36
C ILE A 59 3.96 -1.96 -4.33
N SER A 60 3.43 -2.54 -3.27
CA SER A 60 3.36 -3.99 -3.07
C SER A 60 1.92 -4.45 -2.94
N VAL A 61 1.57 -5.54 -3.61
CA VAL A 61 0.23 -6.13 -3.59
C VAL A 61 0.31 -7.57 -3.10
N TRP A 62 -0.60 -7.93 -2.20
CA TRP A 62 -0.80 -9.30 -1.73
C TRP A 62 -2.18 -9.79 -2.13
N SER A 63 -2.27 -11.05 -2.55
CA SER A 63 -3.52 -11.78 -2.74
C SER A 63 -3.64 -12.89 -1.69
N PHE A 64 -4.58 -12.73 -0.76
CA PHE A 64 -4.88 -13.74 0.25
C PHE A 64 -6.19 -14.45 -0.10
N TYR A 65 -6.14 -15.75 -0.34
CA TYR A 65 -7.36 -16.58 -0.38
C TYR A 65 -8.02 -16.61 1.00
N ARG A 66 -9.34 -16.82 1.05
CA ARG A 66 -10.17 -16.67 2.26
C ARG A 66 -9.55 -17.26 3.53
N ALA A 67 -9.02 -18.48 3.47
CA ALA A 67 -8.47 -19.19 4.64
C ALA A 67 -7.06 -18.72 5.06
N ALA A 68 -6.36 -17.95 4.23
CA ALA A 68 -5.03 -17.39 4.53
C ALA A 68 -5.06 -15.89 4.85
N VAL A 69 -6.24 -15.28 4.99
CA VAL A 69 -6.33 -13.86 5.37
C VAL A 69 -5.69 -13.66 6.76
N PRO A 70 -4.64 -12.84 6.87
CA PRO A 70 -4.00 -12.53 8.15
C PRO A 70 -4.97 -11.95 9.19
N ARG A 71 -4.76 -12.28 10.47
CA ARG A 71 -5.67 -11.87 11.56
C ARG A 71 -5.69 -10.36 11.78
N ASP A 72 -4.53 -9.71 11.69
CA ASP A 72 -4.37 -8.27 11.79
C ASP A 72 -5.21 -7.50 10.74
N ILE A 73 -5.41 -8.06 9.54
CA ILE A 73 -6.34 -7.49 8.54
C ILE A 73 -7.80 -7.59 9.02
N VAL A 74 -8.19 -8.75 9.56
CA VAL A 74 -9.54 -8.99 10.07
C VAL A 74 -9.85 -8.06 11.24
N ASP A 75 -8.89 -7.95 12.17
CA ASP A 75 -8.97 -7.12 13.37
C ASP A 75 -8.84 -5.62 13.05
N GLY A 76 -8.44 -5.27 11.82
CA GLY A 76 -8.40 -3.91 11.32
C GLY A 76 -7.14 -3.13 11.73
N THR A 77 -6.09 -3.82 12.14
CA THR A 77 -4.77 -3.27 12.52
C THR A 77 -3.67 -3.84 11.63
N PRO A 78 -3.73 -3.65 10.30
CA PRO A 78 -2.84 -4.33 9.36
C PRO A 78 -1.37 -3.97 9.56
N ASN A 79 -0.51 -4.98 9.59
CA ASN A 79 0.94 -4.90 9.61
C ASN A 79 1.55 -5.65 8.41
N PRO A 80 1.81 -4.96 7.28
CA PRO A 80 2.36 -5.59 6.09
C PRO A 80 3.73 -6.27 6.26
N SER A 81 4.49 -5.93 7.32
CA SER A 81 5.81 -6.54 7.56
C SER A 81 5.74 -8.03 7.93
N GLU A 82 4.58 -8.51 8.38
CA GLU A 82 4.34 -9.90 8.80
C GLU A 82 3.69 -10.76 7.71
N TRP A 83 3.34 -10.18 6.56
CA TRP A 83 2.60 -10.86 5.50
C TRP A 83 3.47 -11.67 4.52
N GLY A 84 4.80 -11.62 4.69
CA GLY A 84 5.74 -12.28 3.81
C GLY A 84 5.87 -11.59 2.44
N ILE A 85 6.29 -12.36 1.44
CA ILE A 85 6.61 -11.85 0.10
C ILE A 85 5.31 -11.45 -0.62
N PRO A 86 5.20 -10.24 -1.19
CA PRO A 86 4.04 -9.82 -1.95
C PRO A 86 3.91 -10.59 -3.27
N SER A 87 2.66 -10.75 -3.73
CA SER A 87 2.30 -11.27 -5.05
C SER A 87 2.89 -10.44 -6.19
N ALA A 88 2.96 -9.12 -6.01
CA ALA A 88 3.52 -8.18 -6.97
C ALA A 88 4.20 -7.02 -6.25
N ARG A 89 5.37 -6.58 -6.75
CA ARG A 89 6.11 -5.45 -6.17
C ARG A 89 6.75 -4.57 -7.24
N LEU A 90 6.41 -3.28 -7.19
CA LEU A 90 7.11 -2.20 -7.90
C LEU A 90 8.04 -1.50 -6.92
N HIS A 91 9.35 -1.58 -7.14
CA HIS A 91 10.34 -1.09 -6.19
C HIS A 91 10.95 0.25 -6.63
N SER A 92 11.16 1.17 -5.67
CA SER A 92 11.70 2.50 -5.94
C SER A 92 13.10 2.49 -6.54
N SER A 93 13.88 1.43 -6.31
CA SER A 93 15.20 1.27 -6.94
C SER A 93 15.15 1.05 -8.45
N GLN A 94 13.98 0.77 -9.02
CA GLN A 94 13.81 0.55 -10.46
C GLN A 94 13.12 1.74 -11.14
N CYS A 95 12.18 2.37 -10.44
CA CYS A 95 11.54 3.58 -10.92
C CYS A 95 11.11 4.50 -9.78
N ASP A 96 11.06 5.79 -10.06
CA ASP A 96 10.68 6.81 -9.08
C ASP A 96 9.16 6.75 -8.80
N ILE A 97 8.77 6.07 -7.72
CA ILE A 97 7.37 5.90 -7.32
C ILE A 97 6.69 7.27 -7.10
N GLY A 98 7.37 8.21 -6.44
CA GLY A 98 6.80 9.52 -6.12
C GLY A 98 6.58 10.41 -7.35
N LYS A 99 7.37 10.19 -8.41
CA LYS A 99 7.21 10.89 -9.69
C LYS A 99 6.07 10.33 -10.54
N TYR A 100 5.87 9.01 -10.56
CA TYR A 100 4.94 8.36 -11.48
C TYR A 100 3.58 8.03 -10.88
N PHE A 101 3.48 7.94 -9.55
CA PHE A 101 2.25 7.58 -8.86
C PHE A 101 1.88 8.69 -7.88
N ALA A 102 0.70 9.29 -8.04
CA ALA A 102 0.18 10.29 -7.12
C ALA A 102 -1.35 10.40 -7.24
N ASN A 103 -2.03 10.69 -6.12
CA ASN A 103 -3.46 11.05 -6.09
C ASN A 103 -4.39 10.06 -6.82
N HIS A 104 -4.22 8.75 -6.60
CA HIS A 104 -5.09 7.76 -7.20
C HIS A 104 -6.49 7.75 -6.59
N SER A 105 -7.48 7.43 -7.43
CA SER A 105 -8.83 7.06 -7.02
C SER A 105 -9.00 5.55 -7.09
N ILE A 106 -9.75 4.98 -6.15
CA ILE A 106 -10.11 3.56 -6.19
C ILE A 106 -11.34 3.42 -7.09
N ILE A 107 -11.25 2.55 -8.09
CA ILE A 107 -12.29 2.31 -9.11
C ILE A 107 -12.64 0.83 -9.10
N PHE A 108 -13.93 0.51 -9.14
CA PHE A 108 -14.45 -0.82 -9.44
C PHE A 108 -15.31 -0.73 -10.69
N ASP A 109 -14.96 -1.51 -11.71
CA ASP A 109 -15.72 -1.60 -12.95
C ASP A 109 -15.80 -3.06 -13.44
N ILE A 110 -16.71 -3.31 -14.37
CA ILE A 110 -16.79 -4.50 -15.20
C ILE A 110 -17.07 -4.01 -16.62
N THR A 111 -16.19 -4.34 -17.56
CA THR A 111 -16.29 -3.96 -18.97
C THR A 111 -16.04 -5.16 -19.88
N PHE A 112 -16.54 -5.12 -21.12
CA PHE A 112 -16.63 -6.29 -22.01
C PHE A 112 -15.97 -6.10 -23.39
N TRP A 113 -15.14 -5.08 -23.56
CA TRP A 113 -14.56 -4.72 -24.86
C TRP A 113 -13.04 -4.86 -24.86
N ASP A 114 -12.36 -3.81 -25.32
CA ASP A 114 -10.98 -3.66 -25.78
C ASP A 114 -10.11 -4.91 -25.58
N TRP A 115 -9.51 -5.07 -24.40
CA TRP A 115 -8.62 -6.18 -24.13
C TRP A 115 -9.32 -7.55 -24.20
N ALA A 116 -10.47 -7.69 -23.54
CA ALA A 116 -11.21 -8.95 -23.48
C ALA A 116 -11.74 -9.35 -24.88
N GLY A 117 -12.26 -8.41 -25.66
CA GLY A 117 -12.74 -8.62 -27.01
C GLY A 117 -11.61 -9.07 -27.95
N ASN A 118 -10.47 -8.38 -27.91
CA ASN A 118 -9.30 -8.74 -28.72
C ASN A 118 -8.72 -10.12 -28.37
N SER A 119 -8.86 -10.56 -27.11
CA SER A 119 -8.32 -11.84 -26.62
C SER A 119 -9.34 -12.98 -26.64
N TYR A 120 -10.61 -12.72 -26.96
CA TYR A 120 -11.71 -13.67 -26.78
C TYR A 120 -11.48 -14.99 -27.54
N ALA A 121 -11.13 -14.88 -28.83
CA ALA A 121 -10.93 -16.03 -29.71
C ALA A 121 -9.76 -16.94 -29.30
N THR A 122 -8.78 -16.42 -28.56
CA THR A 122 -7.60 -17.17 -28.10
C THR A 122 -7.72 -17.62 -26.64
N SER A 123 -8.77 -17.20 -25.93
CA SER A 123 -8.99 -17.49 -24.51
C SER A 123 -9.82 -18.75 -24.25
N GLY A 124 -10.12 -19.53 -25.30
CA GLY A 124 -10.96 -20.74 -25.19
C GLY A 124 -12.45 -20.44 -25.04
N CYS A 125 -12.89 -19.22 -25.36
CA CYS A 125 -14.29 -18.82 -25.30
C CYS A 125 -15.06 -19.27 -26.57
N PRO A 126 -16.34 -19.67 -26.45
CA PRO A 126 -17.14 -20.13 -27.60
C PRO A 126 -17.70 -18.95 -28.41
N GLY A 127 -17.87 -19.12 -29.71
CA GLY A 127 -18.49 -18.11 -30.60
C GLY A 127 -17.66 -16.82 -30.71
N THR A 128 -18.33 -15.69 -30.92
CA THR A 128 -17.70 -14.36 -30.87
C THR A 128 -18.01 -13.62 -29.56
N CYS A 129 -17.20 -12.59 -29.26
CA CYS A 129 -17.44 -11.74 -28.08
C CYS A 129 -18.80 -11.03 -28.18
N GLU A 130 -19.14 -10.53 -29.37
CA GLU A 130 -20.41 -9.85 -29.64
C GLU A 130 -21.60 -10.76 -29.42
N GLU A 131 -21.55 -12.00 -29.92
CA GLU A 131 -22.61 -13.00 -29.71
C GLU A 131 -22.78 -13.33 -28.22
N ARG A 132 -21.66 -13.46 -27.49
CA ARG A 132 -21.67 -13.72 -26.05
C ARG A 132 -22.36 -12.61 -25.27
N LEU A 133 -22.22 -11.36 -25.71
CA LEU A 133 -22.81 -10.19 -25.06
C LEU A 133 -24.32 -10.08 -25.26
N MET A 134 -24.88 -10.73 -26.28
CA MET A 134 -26.31 -10.65 -26.59
C MET A 134 -27.20 -11.43 -25.60
N ASP A 135 -26.65 -12.38 -24.85
CA ASP A 135 -27.40 -13.15 -23.84
C ASP A 135 -27.02 -12.72 -22.42
N PRO A 136 -27.88 -11.98 -21.71
CA PRO A 136 -27.63 -11.51 -20.35
C PRO A 136 -27.36 -12.64 -19.33
N LYS A 137 -27.87 -13.85 -19.57
CA LYS A 137 -27.65 -15.01 -18.67
C LYS A 137 -26.17 -15.39 -18.56
N ASN A 138 -25.36 -14.94 -19.51
CA ASN A 138 -23.92 -15.16 -19.50
C ASN A 138 -23.18 -14.40 -18.40
N PHE A 139 -23.86 -13.41 -17.78
CA PHE A 139 -23.26 -12.44 -16.87
C PHE A 139 -23.89 -12.50 -15.47
N GLU A 140 -24.64 -13.54 -15.14
CA GLU A 140 -25.26 -13.70 -13.81
C GLU A 140 -24.23 -13.64 -12.67
N ASN A 141 -23.03 -14.17 -12.91
CA ASN A 141 -21.93 -14.15 -11.94
C ASN A 141 -20.91 -13.03 -12.21
N ALA A 142 -21.16 -12.13 -13.16
CA ALA A 142 -20.28 -10.99 -13.46
C ALA A 142 -20.64 -9.82 -12.54
N SER A 143 -20.39 -9.95 -11.24
CA SER A 143 -20.67 -8.93 -10.24
C SER A 143 -19.61 -8.89 -9.14
N TRP A 144 -19.52 -7.76 -8.45
CA TRP A 144 -18.69 -7.62 -7.26
C TRP A 144 -19.53 -7.79 -6.00
N SER A 145 -19.09 -8.65 -5.08
CA SER A 145 -19.58 -8.70 -3.70
C SER A 145 -18.47 -8.28 -2.75
N ILE A 146 -18.52 -7.03 -2.27
CA ILE A 146 -17.44 -6.42 -1.49
C ILE A 146 -17.89 -6.28 -0.03
N ASN A 147 -17.27 -7.08 0.86
CA ASN A 147 -17.57 -7.01 2.29
C ASN A 147 -17.09 -5.70 2.92
N SER A 148 -15.89 -5.23 2.54
CA SER A 148 -15.34 -3.99 3.04
C SER A 148 -14.24 -3.46 2.12
N LEU A 149 -14.16 -2.14 2.02
CA LEU A 149 -12.99 -1.42 1.55
C LEU A 149 -12.47 -0.58 2.71
N LYS A 150 -11.21 -0.78 3.10
CA LYS A 150 -10.55 -0.05 4.19
C LYS A 150 -9.28 0.59 3.65
N VAL A 151 -9.05 1.86 4.00
CA VAL A 151 -7.84 2.61 3.63
C VAL A 151 -7.12 3.03 4.89
N TYR A 152 -5.84 2.67 4.97
CA TYR A 152 -4.96 3.00 6.08
C TYR A 152 -3.91 4.00 5.61
N ARG A 153 -3.41 4.81 6.54
CA ARG A 153 -2.33 5.76 6.28
C ARG A 153 -1.17 5.50 7.24
N LYS A 154 0.05 5.62 6.74
CA LYS A 154 1.26 5.57 7.56
C LYS A 154 1.21 6.72 8.56
N GLN A 155 1.30 6.40 9.85
CA GLN A 155 1.41 7.40 10.90
C GLN A 155 2.88 7.56 11.28
N LEU A 156 3.41 8.77 11.20
CA LEU A 156 4.71 9.09 11.77
C LEU A 156 4.53 9.27 13.28
N VAL A 157 5.14 8.40 14.07
CA VAL A 157 5.19 8.57 15.53
C VAL A 157 6.47 9.32 15.85
N ALA A 158 6.38 10.62 16.08
CA ALA A 158 7.49 11.40 16.60
C ALA A 158 7.61 11.12 18.11
N GLY A 159 8.70 10.49 18.53
CA GLY A 159 9.06 10.36 19.93
C GLY A 159 9.96 11.51 20.35
N ASP A 160 9.48 12.39 21.23
CA ASP A 160 10.31 13.38 21.88
C ASP A 160 11.12 12.72 22.99
N ILE A 161 12.41 12.48 22.74
CA ILE A 161 13.35 12.12 23.80
C ILE A 161 13.72 13.43 24.52
N SER A 162 12.90 13.85 25.49
CA SER A 162 13.25 14.99 26.36
C SER A 162 14.52 14.65 27.15
N PRO A 163 15.63 15.40 27.00
CA PRO A 163 16.78 15.17 27.86
C PRO A 163 16.40 15.52 29.29
N VAL A 164 16.62 14.58 30.22
CA VAL A 164 16.51 14.85 31.66
C VAL A 164 17.55 15.92 32.00
N SER A 165 17.06 17.12 32.35
CA SER A 165 17.90 18.24 32.78
C SER A 165 18.80 17.78 33.93
N ALA A 166 20.12 17.83 33.71
CA ALA A 166 21.10 17.57 34.76
C ALA A 166 20.91 18.62 35.86
N ALA A 167 20.54 18.17 37.07
CA ALA A 167 20.47 19.03 38.24
C ALA A 167 21.84 19.72 38.45
N ALA A 168 21.82 21.05 38.49
CA ALA A 168 23.02 21.85 38.76
C ALA A 168 23.61 21.45 40.14
N PRO A 169 24.95 21.40 40.29
CA PRO A 169 25.55 21.10 41.58
C PRO A 169 25.24 22.22 42.58
N SER A 170 24.80 21.85 43.78
CA SER A 170 24.59 22.79 44.89
C SER A 170 25.93 23.44 45.25
N ALA A 171 26.02 24.76 45.13
CA ALA A 171 27.15 25.52 45.62
C ALA A 171 27.17 25.48 47.16
N VAL A 172 28.19 24.86 47.73
CA VAL A 172 28.48 24.93 49.16
C VAL A 172 29.15 26.29 49.44
N LEU A 173 28.41 27.21 50.04
CA LEU A 173 28.94 28.48 50.56
C LEU A 173 29.60 28.21 51.93
N ASN A 174 30.92 28.23 51.99
CA ASN A 174 31.65 28.27 53.26
C ASN A 174 31.53 29.67 53.88
N LEU A 175 30.84 29.78 55.03
CA LEU A 175 30.88 30.97 55.87
C LEU A 175 32.18 30.99 56.69
N SER A 176 33.18 31.75 56.26
CA SER A 176 34.17 32.33 57.18
C SER A 176 33.72 33.74 57.54
N GLY A 177 33.51 33.98 58.82
CA GLY A 177 32.86 35.17 59.38
C GLY A 177 33.43 36.51 58.90
N GLY A 178 32.50 37.41 58.57
CA GLY A 178 32.74 38.83 58.38
C GLY A 178 31.39 39.54 58.38
N VAL A 179 31.13 40.31 59.43
CA VAL A 179 29.92 41.13 59.60
C VAL A 179 29.92 42.20 58.50
N ALA A 180 28.90 42.21 57.64
CA ALA A 180 28.68 43.28 56.68
C ALA A 180 27.20 43.70 56.68
N LEU A 181 27.01 45.01 56.79
CA LEU A 181 25.78 45.72 57.12
C LEU A 181 24.60 45.44 56.16
N LEU A 182 23.40 45.34 56.74
CA LEU A 182 22.13 45.42 56.01
C LEU A 182 21.96 46.82 55.40
N ALA A 183 21.90 46.89 54.07
CA ALA A 183 21.29 48.00 53.34
C ALA A 183 19.93 47.55 52.81
N THR A 184 18.85 48.05 53.41
CA THR A 184 17.49 47.90 52.91
C THR A 184 17.28 48.82 51.71
N PHE A 185 16.96 48.27 50.53
CA PHE A 185 16.42 49.04 49.42
C PHE A 185 14.91 48.83 49.31
N LEU A 186 14.18 49.93 49.49
CA LEU A 186 12.75 50.08 49.17
C LEU A 186 12.59 50.43 47.68
N GLY A 187 11.55 49.88 47.06
CA GLY A 187 10.88 50.42 45.86
C GLY A 187 11.47 49.95 44.52
N ALA A 188 10.71 49.74 43.45
CA ALA A 188 9.30 50.03 43.22
C ALA A 188 8.75 49.14 42.08
N LEU A 189 7.43 48.96 42.15
CA LEU A 189 6.55 48.39 41.14
C LEU A 189 6.46 49.34 39.93
N ALA A 190 6.58 48.83 38.71
CA ALA A 190 6.01 49.46 37.51
C ALA A 190 5.74 48.39 36.44
N LEU A 191 4.53 48.50 35.87
CA LEU A 191 3.84 47.75 34.82
C LEU A 191 4.69 46.93 33.83
#